data_AF-A0A367XY70-F1
#
_entry.id   AF-A0A367XY70-F1
#
_cell.length_a   1.000
_cell.length_b   1.000
_cell.length_c   1.000
_cell.angle_alpha   90.00
_cell.angle_beta   90.00
_cell.angle_gamma   90.00
#
_symmetry.space_group_name_H-M   'P 1'
#
loop_
_entity.id
_entity.type
_entity.pdbx_description
1 polymer ?
#
loop_
_entity_poly.entity_id
_entity_poly.type
_entity_poly.pdbx_seq_one_letter_code
_entity_poly.pdbx_strand_id
1 'polypeptide(L)'
;MAEQTTRKKIRAPHIIGIAILAVGILAVVLIQLLGLGRGSTPRGGTLVTGVVGSEKVAFFEDPRVQEIFQDNGLRVEVRSSGSWRMAELEGIADNGFAFPASEVAAQHLRSEVPGSTGLYQPFFSPMAVATFEPIMEILASAGAASQDEDGAWTLDVAAYLELVANDTRWNEISQGGYNSPRSIMITSTDIRSSNSAGQYLALAAYAANDSNVITDRARADELLPELSRLFLAQGYSGASSAGPFGDYLSQGISAVPMVMIYEGQFLEEQVAENSRIRDGMVLASLSPTIFSKHTAVTYSENGEKVMELLENNEDLAKLLAEHGFRPSGTYAGAFDDLIAEKGLTGYVDTAGMVDVAQEPSYEVMDYLLTTIGAQYDVAAGGAAPVDGDATTAPAEEDE
;
A
#
# COMPACT_ATOMS: atom_id res chain seq x y z
N MET A 1 39.77 -37.24 18.15
CA MET A 1 40.10 -35.80 18.08
C MET A 1 40.80 -35.52 16.77
N ALA A 2 40.16 -34.79 15.85
CA ALA A 2 40.73 -33.84 14.90
C ALA A 2 39.62 -33.39 13.94
N GLU A 3 39.05 -32.24 14.26
CA GLU A 3 38.01 -31.54 13.51
C GLU A 3 38.67 -30.84 12.31
N GLN A 4 38.28 -31.18 11.08
CA GLN A 4 38.72 -30.47 9.87
C GLN A 4 37.76 -29.33 9.57
N THR A 5 38.19 -28.10 9.86
CA THR A 5 37.49 -26.87 9.50
C THR A 5 37.85 -26.44 8.07
N THR A 6 36.95 -26.63 7.12
CA THR A 6 37.13 -26.22 5.72
C THR A 6 36.82 -24.72 5.56
N ARG A 7 37.85 -23.86 5.62
CA ARG A 7 37.70 -22.43 5.23
C ARG A 7 37.52 -22.30 3.72
N LYS A 8 36.33 -21.89 3.27
CA LYS A 8 36.06 -21.50 1.86
C LYS A 8 36.95 -20.31 1.48
N LYS A 9 37.90 -20.52 0.55
CA LYS A 9 38.69 -19.44 -0.06
C LYS A 9 37.87 -18.74 -1.15
N ILE A 10 37.55 -17.46 -0.95
CA ILE A 10 36.91 -16.60 -1.95
C ILE A 10 37.90 -16.39 -3.10
N ARG A 11 37.50 -16.72 -4.34
CA ARG A 11 38.36 -16.62 -5.53
C ARG A 11 38.45 -15.17 -6.02
N ALA A 12 39.65 -14.76 -6.46
CA ALA A 12 40.02 -13.41 -6.92
C ALA A 12 38.99 -12.61 -7.77
N PRO A 13 38.23 -13.20 -8.74
CA PRO A 13 37.22 -12.44 -9.49
C PRO A 13 36.07 -11.91 -8.61
N HIS A 14 35.75 -12.56 -7.49
CA HIS A 14 34.73 -12.07 -6.55
C HIS A 14 35.23 -10.86 -5.74
N ILE A 15 36.54 -10.78 -5.48
CA ILE A 15 37.14 -9.65 -4.76
C ILE A 15 37.10 -8.40 -5.65
N ILE A 16 37.31 -8.55 -6.95
CA ILE A 16 37.22 -7.44 -7.92
C ILE A 16 35.77 -6.96 -8.06
N GLY A 17 34.80 -7.88 -8.14
CA GLY A 17 33.38 -7.52 -8.19
C GLY A 17 32.89 -6.80 -6.91
N ILE A 18 33.31 -7.28 -5.74
CA ILE A 18 32.99 -6.63 -4.44
C ILE A 18 33.67 -5.27 -4.33
N ALA A 19 34.91 -5.11 -4.80
CA ALA A 19 35.62 -3.84 -4.78
C ALA A 19 34.97 -2.80 -5.69
N ILE A 20 34.51 -3.18 -6.90
CA ILE A 20 33.81 -2.28 -7.82
C ILE A 20 32.45 -1.87 -7.23
N LEU A 21 31.72 -2.82 -6.63
CA LEU A 21 30.46 -2.53 -5.96
C LEU A 21 30.65 -1.59 -4.76
N ALA A 22 31.67 -1.82 -3.95
CA ALA A 22 32.00 -0.97 -2.80
C ALA A 22 32.41 0.44 -3.23
N VAL A 23 33.18 0.59 -4.33
CA VAL A 23 33.54 1.91 -4.88
C VAL A 23 32.33 2.61 -5.49
N GLY A 24 31.42 1.88 -6.15
CA GLY A 24 30.17 2.43 -6.66
C GLY A 24 29.25 2.93 -5.54
N ILE A 25 29.08 2.13 -4.47
CA ILE A 25 28.32 2.52 -3.28
C ILE A 25 28.98 3.72 -2.60
N LEU A 26 30.31 3.72 -2.45
CA LEU A 26 31.03 4.84 -1.83
C LEU A 26 30.89 6.11 -2.66
N ALA A 27 30.92 6.03 -4.00
CA ALA A 27 30.72 7.16 -4.89
C ALA A 27 29.28 7.71 -4.81
N VAL A 28 28.26 6.84 -4.77
CA VAL A 28 26.86 7.25 -4.58
C VAL A 28 26.65 7.91 -3.20
N VAL A 29 27.22 7.33 -2.15
CA VAL A 29 27.17 7.90 -0.79
C VAL A 29 27.93 9.23 -0.73
N LEU A 30 29.07 9.36 -1.42
CA LEU A 30 29.81 10.62 -1.49
C LEU A 30 29.02 11.71 -2.26
N ILE A 31 28.36 11.34 -3.36
CA ILE A 31 27.52 12.26 -4.14
C ILE A 31 26.33 12.74 -3.31
N GLN A 32 25.70 11.84 -2.54
CA GLN A 32 24.60 12.17 -1.62
C GLN A 32 25.07 13.04 -0.43
N LEU A 33 26.25 12.77 0.14
CA LEU A 33 26.82 13.56 1.23
C LEU A 33 27.34 14.94 0.78
N LEU A 34 27.84 15.05 -0.45
CA LEU A 34 28.40 16.30 -0.99
C LEU A 34 27.37 17.17 -1.73
N GLY A 35 26.14 16.68 -1.93
CA GLY A 35 25.08 17.43 -2.62
C GLY A 35 25.42 17.79 -4.08
N LEU A 36 26.44 17.15 -4.66
CA LEU A 36 26.94 17.41 -6.02
C LEU A 36 26.01 16.73 -7.03
N GLY A 37 24.85 17.35 -7.24
CA GLY A 37 23.78 16.90 -8.15
C GLY A 37 22.54 17.80 -8.09
N ARG A 38 22.36 18.57 -7.01
CA ARG A 38 21.33 19.62 -6.92
C ARG A 38 21.84 20.90 -7.57
N GLY A 39 21.92 20.88 -8.89
CA GLY A 39 22.18 22.07 -9.71
C GLY A 39 20.94 22.94 -9.87
N SER A 40 20.48 23.58 -8.80
CA SER A 40 19.64 24.77 -8.89
C SER A 40 19.97 25.70 -7.71
N THR A 41 20.49 26.88 -8.03
CA THR A 41 20.63 27.98 -7.08
C THR A 41 19.25 28.23 -6.45
N PRO A 42 19.09 28.33 -5.11
CA PRO A 42 17.78 28.51 -4.51
C PRO A 42 17.14 29.82 -5.05
N ARG A 43 16.11 29.69 -5.89
CA ARG A 43 15.14 30.77 -6.05
C ARG A 43 14.42 30.87 -4.70
N GLY A 44 14.19 32.10 -4.24
CA GLY A 44 13.68 32.39 -2.90
C GLY A 44 12.37 31.67 -2.60
N GLY A 45 12.10 31.43 -1.32
CA GLY A 45 10.87 30.81 -0.84
C GLY A 45 11.04 30.40 0.63
N THR A 46 9.95 30.45 1.40
CA THR A 46 9.97 30.00 2.79
C THR A 46 10.04 28.48 2.81
N LEU A 47 11.01 27.92 3.54
CA LEU A 47 11.11 26.47 3.72
C LEU A 47 9.91 25.96 4.51
N VAL A 48 9.22 24.97 3.97
CA VAL A 48 8.17 24.21 4.65
C VAL A 48 8.56 22.75 4.60
N THR A 49 8.88 22.16 5.75
CA THR A 49 9.13 20.71 5.82
C THR A 49 7.83 19.97 6.10
N GLY A 50 7.72 18.74 5.59
CA GLY A 50 6.57 17.89 5.83
C GLY A 50 6.93 16.42 5.99
N VAL A 51 6.06 15.66 6.66
CA VAL A 51 6.16 14.20 6.72
C VAL A 51 5.00 13.58 5.95
N VAL A 52 5.27 12.68 5.01
CA VAL A 52 4.26 12.14 4.09
C VAL A 52 4.32 10.62 4.01
N GLY A 53 3.21 9.97 3.67
CA GLY A 53 3.22 8.59 3.18
C GLY A 53 4.08 8.43 1.93
N SER A 54 4.73 7.28 1.75
CA SER A 54 5.68 7.01 0.66
C SER A 54 5.12 7.25 -0.74
N GLU A 55 3.82 7.02 -0.91
CA GLU A 55 3.10 7.21 -2.17
C GLU A 55 3.06 8.67 -2.65
N LYS A 56 3.21 9.65 -1.75
CA LYS A 56 3.20 11.08 -2.10
C LYS A 56 4.59 11.63 -2.45
N VAL A 57 5.66 10.86 -2.21
CA VAL A 57 7.04 11.37 -2.35
C VAL A 57 7.32 11.80 -3.79
N ALA A 58 6.97 10.98 -4.77
CA ALA A 58 7.20 11.27 -6.18
C ALA A 58 6.51 12.58 -6.62
N PHE A 59 5.27 12.80 -6.18
CA PHE A 59 4.53 14.04 -6.43
C PHE A 59 5.23 15.28 -5.85
N PHE A 60 5.64 15.27 -4.58
CA PHE A 60 6.34 16.42 -3.98
C PHE A 60 7.76 16.62 -4.52
N GLU A 61 8.36 15.58 -5.11
CA GLU A 61 9.67 15.65 -5.78
C GLU A 61 9.59 16.04 -7.26
N ASP A 62 8.40 16.07 -7.88
CA ASP A 62 8.22 16.51 -9.26
C ASP A 62 8.67 17.98 -9.40
N PRO A 63 9.65 18.28 -10.28
CA PRO A 63 10.11 19.65 -10.52
C PRO A 63 8.99 20.65 -10.87
N ARG A 64 7.92 20.20 -11.56
CA ARG A 64 6.76 21.01 -11.92
C ARG A 64 5.94 21.39 -10.68
N VAL A 65 5.76 20.44 -9.76
CA VAL A 65 5.11 20.69 -8.46
C VAL A 65 5.95 21.65 -7.62
N GLN A 66 7.27 21.45 -7.58
CA GLN A 66 8.19 22.33 -6.86
C GLN A 66 8.22 23.75 -7.44
N GLU A 67 8.11 23.91 -8.75
CA GLU A 67 8.03 25.20 -9.43
C GLU A 67 6.75 25.95 -9.02
N ILE A 68 5.60 25.28 -9.01
CA ILE A 68 4.34 25.91 -8.56
C ILE A 68 4.43 26.36 -7.10
N PHE A 69 5.00 25.54 -6.21
CA PHE A 69 5.23 25.98 -4.82
C PHE A 69 6.18 27.18 -4.74
N GLN A 70 7.26 27.19 -5.53
CA GLN A 70 8.23 28.30 -5.57
C GLN A 70 7.60 29.60 -6.08
N ASP A 71 6.78 29.54 -7.13
CA ASP A 71 6.04 30.68 -7.66
C ASP A 71 5.06 31.26 -6.63
N ASN A 72 4.61 30.41 -5.69
CA ASN A 72 3.79 30.80 -4.55
C ASN A 72 4.62 31.16 -3.29
N GLY A 73 5.95 31.28 -3.42
CA GLY A 73 6.86 31.71 -2.36
C GLY A 73 7.20 30.63 -1.33
N LEU A 74 7.01 29.35 -1.66
CA LEU A 74 7.24 28.20 -0.79
C LEU A 74 8.34 27.29 -1.34
N ARG A 75 9.15 26.72 -0.46
CA ARG A 75 10.04 25.61 -0.78
C ARG A 75 9.65 24.42 0.08
N VAL A 76 8.92 23.48 -0.51
CA VAL A 76 8.38 22.31 0.19
C VAL A 76 9.40 21.17 0.12
N GLU A 77 9.76 20.63 1.28
CA GLU A 77 10.62 19.45 1.38
C GLU A 77 9.93 18.40 2.24
N VAL A 78 9.80 17.18 1.73
CA VAL A 78 9.11 16.10 2.45
C VAL A 78 10.05 14.95 2.80
N ARG A 79 9.75 14.26 3.89
CA ARG A 79 10.33 12.95 4.22
C ARG A 79 9.23 11.91 4.37
N SER A 80 9.53 10.66 4.03
CA SER A 80 8.57 9.58 4.12
C SER A 80 8.47 8.98 5.53
N SER A 81 7.26 8.63 5.94
CA SER A 81 6.96 7.76 7.10
C SER A 81 5.69 6.96 6.82
N GLY A 82 5.55 5.79 7.45
CA GLY A 82 4.28 5.07 7.46
C GLY A 82 3.21 5.90 8.18
N SER A 83 2.02 6.01 7.59
CA SER A 83 0.90 6.84 8.08
C SER A 83 0.58 6.59 9.55
N TRP A 84 0.51 5.32 9.96
CA TRP A 84 0.17 4.92 11.33
C TRP A 84 1.21 5.38 12.37
N ARG A 85 2.49 5.41 11.99
CA ARG A 85 3.60 5.73 12.90
C ARG A 85 3.89 7.22 13.01
N MET A 86 3.20 8.07 12.27
CA MET A 86 3.50 9.50 12.25
C MET A 86 3.30 10.17 13.62
N ALA A 87 2.33 9.69 14.42
CA ALA A 87 2.08 10.17 15.78
C ALA A 87 3.22 9.84 16.76
N GLU A 88 4.02 8.80 16.47
CA GLU A 88 5.15 8.38 17.30
C GLU A 88 6.44 9.17 16.99
N LEU A 89 6.45 9.98 15.93
CA LEU A 89 7.65 10.69 15.49
C LEU A 89 7.94 11.89 16.39
N GLU A 90 9.13 11.88 17.00
CA GLU A 90 9.64 13.04 17.73
C GLU A 90 9.75 14.27 16.81
N GLY A 91 9.33 15.44 17.32
CA GLY A 91 9.41 16.71 16.60
C GLY A 91 8.49 16.80 15.37
N ILE A 92 7.43 15.99 15.28
CA ILE A 92 6.51 16.06 14.13
C ILE A 92 5.90 17.45 13.96
N ALA A 93 5.54 18.12 15.07
CA ALA A 93 5.01 19.48 15.08
C ALA A 93 6.05 20.58 14.75
N ASP A 94 7.34 20.25 14.70
CA ASP A 94 8.38 21.18 14.22
C ASP A 94 8.36 21.31 12.68
N ASN A 95 7.62 20.43 12.00
CA ASN A 95 7.38 20.51 10.56
C ASN A 95 6.21 21.45 10.27
N GLY A 96 6.09 21.89 9.02
CA GLY A 96 4.93 22.67 8.60
C GLY A 96 3.64 21.85 8.57
N PHE A 97 3.75 20.55 8.26
CA PHE A 97 2.63 19.61 8.21
C PHE A 97 3.06 18.15 8.31
N ALA A 98 2.12 17.28 8.64
CA ALA A 98 2.21 15.84 8.50
C ALA A 98 1.00 15.34 7.70
N PHE A 99 1.22 14.41 6.78
CA PHE A 99 0.25 14.04 5.76
C PHE A 99 0.04 12.52 5.64
N PRO A 100 -0.62 11.91 6.63
CA PRO A 100 -1.08 10.53 6.54
C PRO A 100 -1.94 10.25 5.30
N ALA A 101 -1.93 8.99 4.86
CA ALA A 101 -2.82 8.46 3.83
C ALA A 101 -4.09 7.82 4.42
N SER A 102 -4.47 8.20 5.63
CA SER A 102 -5.68 7.74 6.32
C SER A 102 -6.24 8.90 7.14
N GLU A 103 -7.55 9.10 7.05
CA GLU A 103 -8.27 10.08 7.86
C GLU A 103 -8.20 9.71 9.34
N VAL A 104 -8.34 8.42 9.67
CA VAL A 104 -8.25 7.90 11.04
C VAL A 104 -6.86 8.16 11.64
N ALA A 105 -5.80 7.89 10.87
CA ALA A 105 -4.43 8.18 11.30
C ALA A 105 -4.19 9.69 11.51
N ALA A 106 -4.77 10.56 10.66
CA ALA A 106 -4.67 12.00 10.82
C ALA A 106 -5.42 12.52 12.05
N GLN A 107 -6.61 11.97 12.34
CA GLN A 107 -7.37 12.29 13.55
C GLN A 107 -6.62 11.91 14.82
N HIS A 108 -6.02 10.71 14.85
CA HIS A 108 -5.19 10.27 15.96
C HIS A 108 -3.93 11.13 16.12
N LEU A 109 -3.24 11.43 15.02
CA LEU A 109 -2.08 12.33 15.04
C LEU A 109 -2.44 13.69 15.65
N ARG A 110 -3.60 14.24 15.29
CA ARG A 110 -4.11 15.49 15.86
C ARG A 110 -4.45 15.37 17.35
N SER A 111 -4.92 14.21 17.82
CA SER A 111 -5.22 14.02 19.24
C SER A 111 -3.96 13.89 20.09
N GLU A 112 -2.94 13.20 19.60
CA GLU A 112 -1.69 12.96 20.34
C GLU A 112 -0.72 14.14 20.28
N VAL A 113 -0.71 14.89 19.17
CA VAL A 113 0.25 15.96 18.94
C VAL A 113 -0.44 17.32 18.99
N PRO A 114 -0.27 18.08 20.08
CA PRO A 114 -0.88 19.39 20.21
C PRO A 114 -0.26 20.41 19.25
N GLY A 115 -0.97 21.51 19.01
CA GLY A 115 -0.48 22.60 18.16
C GLY A 115 -0.88 22.49 16.70
N SER A 116 -1.77 21.56 16.34
CA SER A 116 -2.36 21.52 15.00
C SER A 116 -3.10 22.82 14.70
N THR A 117 -2.88 23.39 13.52
CA THR A 117 -3.56 24.62 13.08
C THR A 117 -4.75 24.31 12.16
N GLY A 118 -4.73 23.18 11.44
CA GLY A 118 -5.85 22.73 10.61
C GLY A 118 -5.81 21.26 10.20
N LEU A 119 -6.90 20.82 9.57
CA LEU A 119 -7.05 19.53 8.89
C LEU A 119 -7.51 19.77 7.46
N TYR A 120 -6.83 19.14 6.50
CA TYR A 120 -7.10 19.31 5.07
C TYR A 120 -7.12 17.95 4.38
N GLN A 121 -7.93 17.81 3.33
CA GLN A 121 -8.03 16.56 2.58
C GLN A 121 -8.05 16.88 1.07
N PRO A 122 -6.90 17.25 0.48
CA PRO A 122 -6.87 17.76 -0.88
C PRO A 122 -7.09 16.68 -1.94
N PHE A 123 -6.89 15.40 -1.62
CA PHE A 123 -7.07 14.30 -2.56
C PHE A 123 -7.22 12.95 -1.85
N PHE A 124 -7.64 11.96 -2.61
CA PHE A 124 -7.76 10.56 -2.16
C PHE A 124 -7.34 9.61 -3.28
N SER A 125 -7.13 8.35 -2.95
CA SER A 125 -6.96 7.29 -3.95
C SER A 125 -7.71 6.02 -3.50
N PRO A 126 -8.52 5.40 -4.36
CA PRO A 126 -9.10 4.08 -4.07
C PRO A 126 -8.01 3.02 -3.92
N MET A 127 -8.25 2.03 -3.07
CA MET A 127 -7.49 0.79 -3.11
C MET A 127 -7.93 -0.04 -4.32
N ALA A 128 -6.98 -0.74 -4.94
CA ALA A 128 -7.20 -1.55 -6.12
C ALA A 128 -6.26 -2.76 -6.13
N VAL A 129 -6.52 -3.69 -7.06
CA VAL A 129 -5.64 -4.84 -7.28
C VAL A 129 -5.00 -4.74 -8.66
N ALA A 130 -3.68 -4.67 -8.70
CA ALA A 130 -2.92 -4.90 -9.93
C ALA A 130 -2.85 -6.41 -10.20
N THR A 131 -3.28 -6.82 -11.39
CA THR A 131 -3.47 -8.22 -11.74
C THR A 131 -3.32 -8.42 -13.25
N PHE A 132 -3.75 -9.56 -13.77
CA PHE A 132 -3.67 -9.90 -15.18
C PHE A 132 -5.04 -10.35 -15.69
N GLU A 133 -5.34 -10.09 -16.96
CA GLU A 133 -6.60 -10.49 -17.60
C GLU A 133 -6.96 -11.96 -17.33
N PRO A 134 -6.05 -12.94 -17.53
CA PRO A 134 -6.39 -14.35 -17.30
C PRO A 134 -6.68 -14.67 -15.83
N ILE A 135 -6.16 -13.88 -14.88
CA ILE A 135 -6.47 -14.03 -13.47
C ILE A 135 -7.89 -13.56 -13.19
N MET A 136 -8.29 -12.42 -13.75
CA MET A 136 -9.64 -11.89 -13.60
C MET A 136 -10.70 -12.76 -14.26
N GLU A 137 -10.42 -13.33 -15.43
CA GLU A 137 -11.31 -14.29 -16.10
C GLU A 137 -11.55 -15.56 -15.24
N ILE A 138 -10.51 -16.07 -14.57
CA ILE A 138 -10.61 -17.22 -13.66
C ILE A 138 -11.48 -16.86 -12.46
N LEU A 139 -11.24 -15.70 -11.84
CA LEU A 139 -12.03 -15.24 -10.70
C LEU A 139 -13.48 -14.97 -11.08
N ALA A 140 -13.73 -14.41 -12.26
CA ALA A 140 -15.08 -14.19 -12.77
C ALA A 140 -15.82 -15.51 -13.02
N SER A 141 -15.13 -16.51 -13.56
CA SER A 141 -15.68 -17.87 -13.72
C SER A 141 -16.01 -18.54 -12.38
N ALA A 142 -15.33 -18.14 -11.31
CA ALA A 142 -15.60 -18.57 -9.94
C ALA A 142 -16.61 -17.67 -9.20
N GLY A 143 -17.16 -16.63 -9.85
CA GLY A 143 -18.12 -15.70 -9.25
C GLY A 143 -17.51 -14.63 -8.33
N ALA A 144 -16.18 -14.49 -8.31
CA ALA A 144 -15.47 -13.52 -7.46
C ALA A 144 -15.05 -12.23 -8.20
N ALA A 145 -15.39 -12.09 -9.49
CA ALA A 145 -15.12 -10.88 -10.26
C ALA A 145 -16.15 -10.66 -11.37
N SER A 146 -16.20 -9.44 -11.87
CA SER A 146 -17.01 -9.04 -13.03
C SER A 146 -16.28 -8.00 -13.86
N GLN A 147 -16.64 -7.92 -15.14
CA GLN A 147 -16.20 -6.87 -16.06
C GLN A 147 -17.45 -6.14 -16.58
N ASP A 148 -17.41 -4.81 -16.58
CA ASP A 148 -18.50 -4.01 -17.15
C ASP A 148 -18.39 -3.87 -18.68
N GLU A 149 -19.34 -3.13 -19.27
CA GLU A 149 -19.39 -2.91 -20.73
C GLU A 149 -18.20 -2.08 -21.26
N ASP A 150 -17.58 -1.27 -20.39
CA ASP A 150 -16.43 -0.42 -20.70
C ASP A 150 -15.08 -1.15 -20.47
N GLY A 151 -15.14 -2.43 -20.05
CA GLY A 151 -13.98 -3.29 -19.84
C GLY A 151 -13.33 -3.14 -18.47
N ALA A 152 -13.94 -2.41 -17.53
CA ALA A 152 -13.40 -2.25 -16.18
C ALA A 152 -13.68 -3.48 -15.32
N TRP A 153 -12.60 -4.02 -14.75
CA TRP A 153 -12.65 -5.15 -13.85
C TRP A 153 -13.02 -4.71 -12.44
N THR A 154 -13.88 -5.49 -11.80
CA THR A 154 -14.23 -5.37 -10.37
C THR A 154 -14.05 -6.72 -9.70
N LEU A 155 -13.31 -6.74 -8.58
CA LEU A 155 -13.20 -7.89 -7.69
C LEU A 155 -14.26 -7.79 -6.60
N ASP A 156 -15.08 -8.83 -6.45
CA ASP A 156 -15.97 -8.98 -5.30
C ASP A 156 -15.14 -9.40 -4.09
N VAL A 157 -15.00 -8.51 -3.11
CA VAL A 157 -14.17 -8.71 -1.94
C VAL A 157 -14.72 -9.82 -1.06
N ALA A 158 -16.05 -9.90 -0.88
CA ALA A 158 -16.66 -10.93 -0.04
C ALA A 158 -16.46 -12.32 -0.65
N ALA A 159 -16.76 -12.48 -1.94
CA ALA A 159 -16.52 -13.74 -2.66
C ALA A 159 -15.03 -14.12 -2.70
N TYR A 160 -14.13 -13.14 -2.85
CA TYR A 160 -12.69 -13.38 -2.72
C TYR A 160 -12.31 -13.89 -1.32
N LEU A 161 -12.85 -13.29 -0.24
CA LEU A 161 -12.56 -13.73 1.13
C LEU A 161 -13.06 -15.17 1.37
N GLU A 162 -14.19 -15.57 0.79
CA GLU A 162 -14.65 -16.97 0.83
C GLU A 162 -13.65 -17.94 0.18
N LEU A 163 -13.05 -17.57 -0.97
CA LEU A 163 -12.01 -18.38 -1.61
C LEU A 163 -10.76 -18.51 -0.71
N VAL A 164 -10.38 -17.42 -0.02
CA VAL A 164 -9.25 -17.44 0.91
C VAL A 164 -9.55 -18.28 2.15
N ALA A 165 -10.75 -18.14 2.73
CA ALA A 165 -11.19 -18.90 3.89
C ALA A 165 -11.17 -20.42 3.62
N ASN A 166 -11.52 -20.82 2.39
CA ASN A 166 -11.51 -22.20 1.93
C ASN A 166 -10.12 -22.73 1.49
N ASP A 167 -9.05 -21.93 1.59
CA ASP A 167 -7.72 -22.24 1.04
C ASP A 167 -7.74 -22.63 -0.45
N THR A 168 -8.66 -22.06 -1.24
CA THR A 168 -8.81 -22.42 -2.65
C THR A 168 -7.52 -22.15 -3.42
N ARG A 169 -7.11 -23.12 -4.23
CA ARG A 169 -5.87 -23.05 -5.04
C ARG A 169 -6.19 -22.69 -6.48
N TRP A 170 -5.25 -22.02 -7.15
CA TRP A 170 -5.45 -21.62 -8.55
C TRP A 170 -5.75 -22.81 -9.47
N ASN A 171 -5.04 -23.92 -9.30
CA ASN A 171 -5.25 -25.14 -10.10
C ASN A 171 -6.62 -25.80 -9.91
N GLU A 172 -7.34 -25.50 -8.83
CA GLU A 172 -8.69 -26.03 -8.57
C GLU A 172 -9.76 -25.32 -9.41
N ILE A 173 -9.58 -24.02 -9.69
CA ILE A 173 -10.56 -23.19 -10.40
C ILE A 173 -10.10 -22.67 -11.77
N SER A 174 -8.84 -22.88 -12.15
CA SER A 174 -8.24 -22.28 -13.36
C SER A 174 -8.86 -22.71 -14.69
N GLN A 175 -9.60 -23.82 -14.74
CA GLN A 175 -10.17 -24.41 -15.96
C GLN A 175 -9.18 -24.52 -17.14
N GLY A 176 -7.87 -24.71 -16.86
CA GLY A 176 -6.81 -24.82 -17.87
C GLY A 176 -6.01 -23.54 -18.14
N GLY A 177 -6.34 -22.43 -17.46
CA GLY A 177 -5.56 -21.18 -17.46
C GLY A 177 -4.35 -21.22 -16.52
N TYR A 178 -4.26 -20.25 -15.61
CA TYR A 178 -3.17 -20.14 -14.63
C TYR A 178 -3.16 -21.32 -13.64
N ASN A 179 -2.37 -22.36 -13.96
CA ASN A 179 -2.36 -23.64 -13.24
C ASN A 179 -1.27 -23.70 -12.14
N SER A 180 -1.44 -22.90 -11.09
CA SER A 180 -0.50 -22.84 -9.95
C SER A 180 -1.05 -23.62 -8.74
N PRO A 181 -0.21 -24.36 -7.98
CA PRO A 181 -0.65 -25.03 -6.74
C PRO A 181 -0.74 -24.06 -5.55
N ARG A 182 -0.39 -22.77 -5.72
CA ARG A 182 -0.49 -21.77 -4.65
C ARG A 182 -1.94 -21.44 -4.34
N SER A 183 -2.23 -21.12 -3.08
CA SER A 183 -3.52 -20.57 -2.67
C SER A 183 -3.78 -19.23 -3.37
N ILE A 184 -5.06 -18.94 -3.60
CA ILE A 184 -5.51 -17.64 -4.10
C ILE A 184 -5.28 -16.62 -2.99
N MET A 185 -4.48 -15.59 -3.28
CA MET A 185 -4.13 -14.57 -2.30
C MET A 185 -3.70 -13.30 -3.03
N ILE A 186 -4.14 -12.15 -2.51
CA ILE A 186 -3.65 -10.83 -2.93
C ILE A 186 -2.35 -10.54 -2.19
N THR A 187 -1.27 -10.28 -2.93
CA THR A 187 0.00 -9.88 -2.31
C THR A 187 -0.15 -8.51 -1.64
N SER A 188 0.16 -8.39 -0.35
CA SER A 188 0.07 -7.15 0.44
C SER A 188 1.40 -6.79 1.10
N THR A 189 1.45 -5.59 1.67
CA THR A 189 2.60 -5.01 2.38
C THR A 189 2.65 -5.44 3.85
N ASP A 190 3.75 -5.12 4.55
CA ASP A 190 3.87 -5.36 5.98
C ASP A 190 2.84 -4.58 6.79
N ILE A 191 1.96 -5.31 7.49
CA ILE A 191 0.86 -4.78 8.30
C ILE A 191 1.34 -3.90 9.46
N ARG A 192 2.59 -4.05 9.90
CA ARG A 192 3.15 -3.32 11.04
C ARG A 192 3.56 -1.89 10.71
N SER A 193 3.65 -1.54 9.43
CA SER A 193 4.15 -0.22 9.01
C SER A 193 3.42 0.40 7.82
N SER A 194 2.74 -0.39 6.99
CA SER A 194 2.20 0.08 5.72
C SER A 194 0.72 0.46 5.81
N ASN A 195 0.38 1.64 5.27
CA ASN A 195 -1.02 2.08 5.15
C ASN A 195 -1.82 1.19 4.20
N SER A 196 -1.25 0.71 3.09
CA SER A 196 -1.98 -0.14 2.13
C SER A 196 -2.41 -1.47 2.76
N ALA A 197 -1.62 -2.00 3.69
CA ALA A 197 -2.01 -3.17 4.48
C ALA A 197 -3.13 -2.84 5.47
N GLY A 198 -3.09 -1.67 6.12
CA GLY A 198 -4.16 -1.20 7.00
C GLY A 198 -5.48 -0.96 6.27
N GLN A 199 -5.45 -0.35 5.09
CA GLN A 199 -6.63 -0.17 4.24
C GLN A 199 -7.19 -1.52 3.76
N TYR A 200 -6.32 -2.46 3.39
CA TYR A 200 -6.75 -3.81 3.03
C TYR A 200 -7.40 -4.55 4.21
N LEU A 201 -6.82 -4.43 5.41
CA LEU A 201 -7.40 -4.98 6.63
C LEU A 201 -8.76 -4.36 6.96
N ALA A 202 -8.89 -3.03 6.84
CA ALA A 202 -10.14 -2.31 7.06
C ALA A 202 -11.24 -2.81 6.12
N LEU A 203 -10.92 -2.92 4.83
CA LEU A 203 -11.82 -3.40 3.80
C LEU A 203 -12.24 -4.84 4.03
N ALA A 204 -11.28 -5.73 4.32
CA ALA A 204 -11.57 -7.13 4.59
C ALA A 204 -12.42 -7.31 5.86
N ALA A 205 -12.12 -6.54 6.92
CA ALA A 205 -12.89 -6.55 8.17
C ALA A 205 -14.34 -6.07 7.95
N TYR A 206 -14.54 -5.04 7.12
CA TYR A 206 -15.87 -4.55 6.75
C TYR A 206 -16.66 -5.60 5.95
N ALA A 207 -16.03 -6.20 4.94
CA ALA A 207 -16.66 -7.23 4.10
C ALA A 207 -16.99 -8.51 4.90
N ALA A 208 -16.06 -8.99 5.73
CA ALA A 208 -16.27 -10.15 6.61
C ALA A 208 -17.29 -9.89 7.73
N ASN A 209 -17.66 -8.63 7.95
CA ASN A 209 -18.67 -8.22 8.92
C ASN A 209 -19.97 -7.76 8.24
N ASP A 210 -20.34 -8.41 7.13
CA ASP A 210 -21.61 -8.20 6.41
C ASP A 210 -21.82 -6.73 5.99
N SER A 211 -20.77 -6.09 5.49
CA SER A 211 -20.75 -4.66 5.13
C SER A 211 -21.06 -3.73 6.31
N ASN A 212 -20.55 -4.05 7.50
CA ASN A 212 -20.63 -3.19 8.69
C ASN A 212 -19.25 -2.93 9.29
N VAL A 213 -19.05 -1.71 9.77
CA VAL A 213 -17.84 -1.35 10.52
C VAL A 213 -17.79 -2.12 11.85
N ILE A 214 -16.64 -2.67 12.19
CA ILE A 214 -16.40 -3.25 13.51
C ILE A 214 -16.32 -2.12 14.53
N THR A 215 -17.18 -2.17 15.56
CA THR A 215 -17.28 -1.12 16.59
C THR A 215 -16.85 -1.57 17.98
N ASP A 216 -16.56 -2.86 18.16
CA ASP A 216 -16.16 -3.42 19.44
C ASP A 216 -15.14 -4.55 19.29
N ARG A 217 -14.45 -4.82 20.40
CA ARG A 217 -13.37 -5.79 20.47
C ARG A 217 -13.84 -7.24 20.39
N ALA A 218 -15.02 -7.57 20.90
CA ALA A 218 -15.50 -8.96 20.88
C ALA A 218 -15.72 -9.41 19.43
N ARG A 219 -16.32 -8.54 18.60
CA ARG A 219 -16.48 -8.82 17.18
C ARG A 219 -15.15 -8.85 16.42
N ALA A 220 -14.20 -7.97 16.79
CA ALA A 220 -12.84 -8.03 16.25
C ALA A 220 -12.16 -9.39 16.54
N ASP A 221 -12.30 -9.91 17.77
CA ASP A 221 -11.75 -11.19 18.20
C ASP A 221 -12.31 -12.38 17.42
N GLU A 222 -13.60 -12.34 17.07
CA GLU A 222 -14.23 -13.38 16.25
C GLU A 222 -13.67 -13.46 14.83
N LEU A 223 -13.36 -12.30 14.22
CA LEU A 223 -12.90 -12.21 12.82
C LEU A 223 -11.37 -12.29 12.69
N LEU A 224 -10.64 -12.09 13.79
CA LEU A 224 -9.17 -12.06 13.82
C LEU A 224 -8.49 -13.28 13.16
N PRO A 225 -8.93 -14.54 13.35
CA PRO A 225 -8.30 -15.69 12.70
C PRO A 225 -8.35 -15.62 11.17
N GLU A 226 -9.48 -15.21 10.60
CA GLU A 226 -9.66 -15.07 9.16
C GLU A 226 -8.84 -13.89 8.62
N LEU A 227 -8.92 -12.73 9.29
CA LEU A 227 -8.17 -11.53 8.90
C LEU A 227 -6.65 -11.74 8.99
N SER A 228 -6.17 -12.45 10.01
CA SER A 228 -4.73 -12.75 10.19
C SER A 228 -4.18 -13.59 9.03
N ARG A 229 -4.98 -14.52 8.49
CA ARG A 229 -4.58 -15.38 7.37
C ARG A 229 -4.21 -14.57 6.14
N LEU A 230 -4.91 -13.46 5.88
CA LEU A 230 -4.64 -12.59 4.76
C LEU A 230 -3.19 -12.13 4.73
N PHE A 231 -2.56 -11.90 5.89
CA PHE A 231 -1.21 -11.35 5.95
C PHE A 231 -0.13 -12.41 6.23
N LEU A 232 -0.41 -13.36 7.13
CA LEU A 232 0.59 -14.33 7.58
C LEU A 232 0.90 -15.43 6.55
N ALA A 233 -0.03 -15.71 5.62
CA ALA A 233 0.15 -16.76 4.62
C ALA A 233 1.04 -16.35 3.42
N GLN A 234 1.48 -15.09 3.36
CA GLN A 234 2.15 -14.53 2.19
C GLN A 234 3.68 -14.60 2.21
N GLY A 235 4.28 -14.87 3.38
CA GLY A 235 5.73 -14.81 3.57
C GLY A 235 6.24 -13.39 3.86
N TYR A 236 7.40 -13.03 3.33
CA TYR A 236 7.99 -11.69 3.52
C TYR A 236 7.27 -10.64 2.67
N SER A 237 6.89 -9.53 3.30
CA SER A 237 6.26 -8.39 2.63
C SER A 237 7.09 -7.12 2.82
N GLY A 238 7.13 -6.27 1.78
CA GLY A 238 7.79 -4.98 1.83
C GLY A 238 7.03 -3.96 2.71
N ALA A 239 7.74 -2.97 3.25
CA ALA A 239 7.18 -1.94 4.13
C ALA A 239 6.27 -0.91 3.41
N SER A 240 6.29 -0.89 2.08
CA SER A 240 5.48 -0.01 1.22
C SER A 240 5.02 -0.73 -0.04
N SER A 241 3.93 -0.29 -0.65
CA SER A 241 3.34 -0.90 -1.84
C SER A 241 4.25 -0.86 -3.08
N ALA A 242 5.20 0.09 -3.12
CA ALA A 242 6.21 0.17 -4.19
C ALA A 242 7.01 -1.13 -4.40
N GLY A 243 7.29 -1.89 -3.32
CA GLY A 243 8.02 -3.16 -3.41
C GLY A 243 7.21 -4.22 -4.15
N PRO A 244 6.06 -4.68 -3.59
CA PRO A 244 5.18 -5.64 -4.25
C PRO A 244 4.73 -5.22 -5.66
N PHE A 245 4.47 -3.93 -5.89
CA PHE A 245 4.12 -3.43 -7.22
C PHE A 245 5.31 -3.53 -8.20
N GLY A 246 6.51 -3.21 -7.76
CA GLY A 246 7.73 -3.42 -8.56
C GLY A 246 7.95 -4.89 -8.94
N ASP A 247 7.63 -5.82 -8.04
CA ASP A 247 7.67 -7.25 -8.31
C ASP A 247 6.60 -7.68 -9.32
N TYR A 248 5.38 -7.15 -9.21
CA TYR A 248 4.32 -7.36 -10.21
C TYR A 248 4.77 -6.93 -11.62
N LEU A 249 5.33 -5.72 -11.75
CA LEU A 249 5.79 -5.18 -13.04
C LEU A 249 6.92 -6.03 -13.64
N SER A 250 7.83 -6.53 -12.79
CA SER A 250 9.08 -7.16 -13.22
C SER A 250 8.98 -8.69 -13.37
N GLN A 251 8.34 -9.36 -12.41
CA GLN A 251 8.30 -10.82 -12.31
C GLN A 251 7.05 -11.42 -12.99
N GLY A 252 5.98 -10.62 -13.15
CA GLY A 252 4.78 -11.00 -13.89
C GLY A 252 3.90 -12.05 -13.20
N ILE A 253 2.88 -12.50 -13.95
CA ILE A 253 1.77 -13.34 -13.49
C ILE A 253 2.19 -14.61 -12.73
N SER A 254 3.32 -15.22 -13.10
CA SER A 254 3.78 -16.48 -12.49
C SER A 254 4.25 -16.30 -11.05
N ALA A 255 4.79 -15.13 -10.70
CA ALA A 255 5.30 -14.84 -9.37
C ALA A 255 4.27 -14.07 -8.54
N VAL A 256 3.75 -12.97 -9.08
CA VAL A 256 2.86 -12.04 -8.37
C VAL A 256 1.56 -11.88 -9.17
N PRO A 257 0.61 -12.83 -9.07
CA PRO A 257 -0.60 -12.83 -9.88
C PRO A 257 -1.57 -11.70 -9.50
N MET A 258 -1.58 -11.31 -8.22
CA MET A 258 -2.40 -10.21 -7.69
C MET A 258 -1.62 -9.45 -6.62
N VAL A 259 -1.69 -8.12 -6.65
CA VAL A 259 -1.06 -7.24 -5.65
C VAL A 259 -2.01 -6.11 -5.26
N MET A 260 -2.13 -5.87 -3.96
CA MET A 260 -2.88 -4.75 -3.39
C MET A 260 -2.07 -3.45 -3.56
N ILE A 261 -2.67 -2.47 -4.22
CA ILE A 261 -2.05 -1.17 -4.53
C ILE A 261 -3.05 -0.03 -4.35
N TYR A 262 -2.56 1.21 -4.39
CA TYR A 262 -3.43 2.35 -4.70
C TYR A 262 -3.69 2.37 -6.21
N GLU A 263 -4.92 2.70 -6.64
CA GLU A 263 -5.26 2.90 -8.06
C GLU A 263 -4.25 3.82 -8.75
N GLY A 264 -3.85 4.88 -8.04
CA GLY A 264 -2.90 5.86 -8.54
C GLY A 264 -1.54 5.30 -8.94
N GLN A 265 -1.05 4.26 -8.26
CA GLN A 265 0.24 3.65 -8.62
C GLN A 265 0.20 2.96 -9.97
N PHE A 266 -0.94 2.36 -10.33
CA PHE A 266 -1.12 1.77 -11.65
C PHE A 266 -1.23 2.86 -12.72
N LEU A 267 -2.01 3.91 -12.46
CA LEU A 267 -2.18 5.01 -13.40
C LEU A 267 -0.86 5.74 -13.66
N GLU A 268 -0.13 6.13 -12.61
CA GLU A 268 1.17 6.80 -12.71
C GLU A 268 2.15 5.98 -13.56
N GLU A 269 2.21 4.66 -13.35
CA GLU A 269 3.04 3.78 -14.18
C GLU A 269 2.51 3.67 -15.61
N GLN A 270 1.19 3.62 -15.82
CA GLN A 270 0.57 3.47 -17.14
C GLN A 270 0.79 4.70 -18.03
N VAL A 271 0.76 5.91 -17.46
CA VAL A 271 0.94 7.17 -18.22
C VAL A 271 2.40 7.59 -18.38
N ALA A 272 3.32 6.92 -17.69
CA ALA A 272 4.75 7.20 -17.78
C ALA A 272 5.31 6.94 -19.20
N GLU A 273 6.25 7.77 -19.65
CA GLU A 273 6.90 7.66 -20.97
C GLU A 273 7.51 6.27 -21.23
N ASN A 274 8.08 5.65 -20.18
CA ASN A 274 8.68 4.32 -20.23
C ASN A 274 7.87 3.33 -19.38
N SER A 275 6.54 3.32 -19.56
CA SER A 275 5.63 2.44 -18.80
C SER A 275 6.07 0.98 -18.84
N ARG A 276 6.02 0.33 -17.67
CA ARG A 276 6.19 -1.12 -17.53
C ARG A 276 4.86 -1.87 -17.56
N ILE A 277 3.72 -1.17 -17.64
CA ILE A 277 2.41 -1.79 -17.88
C ILE A 277 2.39 -2.32 -19.31
N ARG A 278 2.10 -3.62 -19.45
CA ARG A 278 2.09 -4.35 -20.73
C ARG A 278 0.69 -4.89 -21.02
N ASP A 279 0.44 -5.27 -22.26
CA ASP A 279 -0.83 -5.92 -22.65
C ASP A 279 -1.17 -7.08 -21.72
N GLY A 280 -2.42 -7.10 -21.23
CA GLY A 280 -2.92 -8.10 -20.30
C GLY A 280 -2.58 -7.85 -18.82
N MET A 281 -1.80 -6.82 -18.49
CA MET A 281 -1.73 -6.26 -17.14
C MET A 281 -2.93 -5.34 -16.94
N VAL A 282 -3.76 -5.63 -15.94
CA VAL A 282 -5.01 -4.89 -15.71
C VAL A 282 -5.13 -4.46 -14.26
N LEU A 283 -5.90 -3.39 -14.08
CA LEU A 283 -6.32 -2.90 -12.79
C LEU A 283 -7.73 -3.45 -12.50
N ALA A 284 -7.92 -4.02 -11.32
CA ALA A 284 -9.24 -4.38 -10.81
C ALA A 284 -9.61 -3.43 -9.67
N SER A 285 -10.77 -2.78 -9.81
CA SER A 285 -11.43 -2.10 -8.70
C SER A 285 -11.97 -3.11 -7.69
N LEU A 286 -12.36 -2.65 -6.51
CA LEU A 286 -12.83 -3.50 -5.41
C LEU A 286 -14.29 -3.18 -5.10
N SER A 287 -15.11 -4.21 -4.83
CA SER A 287 -16.47 -4.07 -4.33
C SER A 287 -16.69 -4.94 -3.08
N PRO A 288 -16.97 -4.36 -1.90
CA PRO A 288 -16.89 -2.93 -1.58
C PRO A 288 -15.51 -2.34 -1.92
N THR A 289 -15.46 -1.03 -2.14
CA THR A 289 -14.21 -0.27 -2.26
C THR A 289 -13.83 0.35 -0.92
N ILE A 290 -12.60 0.85 -0.80
CA ILE A 290 -12.19 1.73 0.29
C ILE A 290 -11.30 2.85 -0.25
N PHE A 291 -11.52 4.06 0.23
CA PHE A 291 -10.72 5.22 -0.16
C PHE A 291 -9.62 5.48 0.86
N SER A 292 -8.37 5.47 0.39
CA SER A 292 -7.26 6.07 1.11
C SER A 292 -7.40 7.60 1.03
N LYS A 293 -8.07 8.18 2.02
CA LYS A 293 -8.20 9.64 2.15
C LYS A 293 -6.88 10.21 2.64
N HIS A 294 -6.20 11.00 1.81
CA HIS A 294 -4.99 11.69 2.24
C HIS A 294 -5.41 12.91 3.03
N THR A 295 -5.22 12.86 4.35
CA THR A 295 -5.64 13.92 5.28
C THR A 295 -4.41 14.49 5.97
N ALA A 296 -4.15 15.79 5.78
CA ALA A 296 -3.03 16.49 6.37
C ALA A 296 -3.41 17.12 7.72
N VAL A 297 -2.50 17.03 8.68
CA VAL A 297 -2.48 17.82 9.91
C VAL A 297 -1.40 18.89 9.75
N THR A 298 -1.79 20.17 9.81
CA THR A 298 -0.86 21.29 9.66
C THR A 298 -0.44 21.83 11.03
N TYR A 299 0.77 22.39 11.14
CA TYR A 299 1.33 22.95 12.38
C TYR A 299 1.87 24.39 12.19
N SER A 300 1.66 24.99 11.01
CA SER A 300 2.08 26.34 10.69
C SER A 300 1.23 26.96 9.58
N GLU A 301 1.17 28.29 9.51
CA GLU A 301 0.48 29.03 8.43
C GLU A 301 1.02 28.66 7.04
N ASN A 302 2.33 28.44 6.89
CA ASN A 302 2.89 28.01 5.60
C ASN A 302 2.55 26.55 5.28
N GLY A 303 2.35 25.70 6.28
CA GLY A 303 1.83 24.34 6.09
C GLY A 303 0.38 24.33 5.62
N GLU A 304 -0.46 25.21 6.17
CA GLU A 304 -1.82 25.45 5.66
C GLU A 304 -1.80 25.93 4.22
N LYS A 305 -0.95 26.90 3.90
CA LYS A 305 -0.81 27.40 2.53
C LYS A 305 -0.41 26.30 1.53
N VAL A 306 0.39 25.31 1.94
CA VAL A 306 0.68 24.14 1.09
C VAL A 306 -0.61 23.37 0.79
N MET A 307 -1.44 23.11 1.81
CA MET A 307 -2.69 22.36 1.63
C MET A 307 -3.72 23.14 0.83
N GLU A 308 -3.86 24.44 1.08
CA GLU A 308 -4.74 25.32 0.31
C GLU A 308 -4.36 25.36 -1.17
N LEU A 309 -3.06 25.36 -1.50
CA LEU A 309 -2.61 25.26 -2.89
C LEU A 309 -2.99 23.91 -3.50
N LEU A 310 -2.85 22.80 -2.76
CA LEU A 310 -3.24 21.48 -3.25
C LEU A 310 -4.76 21.35 -3.50
N GLU A 311 -5.59 22.08 -2.73
CA GLU A 311 -7.05 22.09 -2.92
C GLU A 311 -7.53 23.04 -4.03
N ASN A 312 -6.80 24.15 -4.26
CA ASN A 312 -7.32 25.30 -5.02
C ASN A 312 -6.46 25.73 -6.21
N ASN A 313 -5.39 25.02 -6.55
CA ASN A 313 -4.58 25.32 -7.73
C ASN A 313 -4.84 24.31 -8.85
N GLU A 314 -5.29 24.79 -10.00
CA GLU A 314 -5.64 23.96 -11.17
C GLU A 314 -4.46 23.12 -11.67
N ASP A 315 -3.26 23.71 -11.74
CA ASP A 315 -2.08 23.02 -12.26
C ASP A 315 -1.59 21.94 -11.29
N LEU A 316 -1.68 22.17 -9.97
CA LEU A 316 -1.45 21.13 -8.98
C LEU A 316 -2.50 20.02 -9.06
N ALA A 317 -3.77 20.33 -9.34
CA ALA A 317 -4.80 19.31 -9.52
C ALA A 317 -4.52 18.41 -10.74
N LYS A 318 -4.06 18.98 -11.85
CA LYS A 318 -3.61 18.20 -13.03
C LYS A 318 -2.41 17.33 -12.69
N LEU A 319 -1.41 17.87 -12.00
CA LEU A 319 -0.24 17.09 -11.57
C LEU A 319 -0.62 15.99 -10.56
N LEU A 320 -1.56 16.25 -9.65
CA LEU A 320 -2.12 15.23 -8.75
C LEU A 320 -2.74 14.08 -9.55
N ALA A 321 -3.55 14.40 -10.56
CA ALA A 321 -4.13 13.40 -11.46
C ALA A 321 -3.05 12.61 -12.23
N GLU A 322 -2.03 13.27 -12.77
CA GLU A 322 -0.90 12.60 -13.44
C GLU A 322 -0.14 11.65 -12.50
N HIS A 323 -0.05 11.99 -11.22
CA HIS A 323 0.50 11.13 -10.16
C HIS A 323 -0.53 10.15 -9.58
N GLY A 324 -1.71 10.00 -10.19
CA GLY A 324 -2.68 8.97 -9.84
C GLY A 324 -3.58 9.29 -8.66
N PHE A 325 -3.54 10.52 -8.13
CA PHE A 325 -4.45 10.95 -7.07
C PHE A 325 -5.73 11.54 -7.66
N ARG A 326 -6.87 11.33 -6.99
CA ARG A 326 -8.14 11.99 -7.31
C ARG A 326 -8.24 13.29 -6.52
N PRO A 327 -8.12 14.48 -7.15
CA PRO A 327 -8.22 15.75 -6.43
C PRO A 327 -9.61 15.92 -5.80
N SER A 328 -9.67 16.67 -4.72
CA SER A 328 -10.91 17.07 -4.06
C SER A 328 -11.22 18.55 -4.33
N GLY A 329 -12.42 19.00 -4.00
CA GLY A 329 -12.78 20.41 -4.08
C GLY A 329 -13.03 20.91 -5.50
N THR A 330 -12.55 22.12 -5.82
CA THR A 330 -12.89 22.86 -7.05
C THR A 330 -12.47 22.14 -8.32
N TYR A 331 -11.37 21.39 -8.29
CA TYR A 331 -10.78 20.72 -9.45
C TYR A 331 -10.91 19.19 -9.38
N ALA A 332 -11.95 18.68 -8.72
CA ALA A 332 -12.16 17.24 -8.53
C ALA A 332 -12.26 16.44 -9.84
N GLY A 333 -12.68 17.08 -10.95
CA GLY A 333 -12.77 16.44 -12.27
C GLY A 333 -11.44 16.19 -12.97
N ALA A 334 -10.30 16.70 -12.45
CA ALA A 334 -9.02 16.61 -13.14
C ALA A 334 -8.53 15.17 -13.38
N PHE A 335 -8.92 14.22 -12.52
CA PHE A 335 -8.62 12.80 -12.74
C PHE A 335 -9.40 12.24 -13.94
N ASP A 336 -10.71 12.46 -13.98
CA ASP A 336 -11.56 11.96 -15.07
C ASP A 336 -11.19 12.64 -16.41
N ASP A 337 -10.83 13.92 -16.37
CA ASP A 337 -10.30 14.66 -17.52
C ASP A 337 -9.02 14.01 -18.06
N LEU A 338 -8.09 13.60 -17.18
CA LEU A 338 -6.86 12.90 -17.58
C LEU A 338 -7.17 11.54 -18.22
N ILE A 339 -8.05 10.73 -17.59
CA ILE A 339 -8.47 9.44 -18.13
C ILE A 339 -9.06 9.62 -19.54
N ALA A 340 -9.94 10.60 -19.72
CA ALA A 340 -10.55 10.91 -21.00
C ALA A 340 -9.55 11.43 -22.04
N GLU A 341 -8.65 12.35 -21.66
CA GLU A 341 -7.62 12.90 -22.54
C GLU A 341 -6.69 11.81 -23.08
N LYS A 342 -6.30 10.87 -22.21
CA LYS A 342 -5.42 9.76 -22.55
C LYS A 342 -6.16 8.59 -23.21
N GLY A 343 -7.49 8.61 -23.26
CA GLY A 343 -8.32 7.53 -23.79
C GLY A 343 -8.12 6.22 -23.03
N LEU A 344 -7.91 6.30 -21.71
CA LEU A 344 -7.71 5.13 -20.86
C LEU A 344 -9.04 4.47 -20.53
N THR A 345 -9.03 3.15 -20.45
CA THR A 345 -10.15 2.32 -20.02
C THR A 345 -9.78 1.56 -18.75
N GLY A 346 -10.77 0.96 -18.09
CA GLY A 346 -10.53 0.14 -16.90
C GLY A 346 -10.49 0.90 -15.57
N TYR A 347 -10.81 2.20 -15.59
CA TYR A 347 -10.95 3.02 -14.39
C TYR A 347 -12.43 3.29 -14.11
N VAL A 348 -12.85 3.04 -12.88
CA VAL A 348 -14.23 3.28 -12.45
C VAL A 348 -14.37 4.74 -12.04
N ASP A 349 -15.46 5.39 -12.49
CA ASP A 349 -15.82 6.74 -12.02
C ASP A 349 -16.12 6.70 -10.52
N THR A 350 -15.64 7.71 -9.78
CA THR A 350 -15.97 7.91 -8.37
C THR A 350 -17.48 7.83 -8.11
N ALA A 351 -18.32 8.36 -9.02
CA ALA A 351 -19.77 8.31 -8.89
C ALA A 351 -20.36 6.88 -9.00
N GLY A 352 -19.64 5.96 -9.66
CA GLY A 352 -20.00 4.54 -9.75
C GLY A 352 -19.62 3.73 -8.51
N MET A 353 -18.76 4.26 -7.64
CA MET A 353 -18.32 3.60 -6.41
C MET A 353 -19.34 3.78 -5.28
N VAL A 354 -20.39 2.97 -5.29
CA VAL A 354 -21.54 3.11 -4.37
C VAL A 354 -21.39 2.35 -3.05
N ASP A 355 -20.65 1.23 -3.03
CA ASP A 355 -20.40 0.43 -1.82
C ASP A 355 -19.00 0.73 -1.30
N VAL A 356 -18.92 1.68 -0.36
CA VAL A 356 -17.66 2.23 0.16
C VAL A 356 -17.50 1.86 1.64
N ALA A 357 -16.60 0.93 1.91
CA ALA A 357 -16.19 0.57 3.26
C ALA A 357 -15.64 1.80 4.01
N GLN A 358 -15.91 1.85 5.31
CA GLN A 358 -15.34 2.86 6.21
C GLN A 358 -14.30 2.21 7.11
N GLU A 359 -13.22 2.93 7.38
CA GLU A 359 -12.25 2.54 8.41
C GLU A 359 -12.95 2.48 9.78
N PRO A 360 -12.71 1.43 10.60
CA PRO A 360 -13.03 1.45 12.02
C PRO A 360 -12.42 2.63 12.77
N SER A 361 -12.86 2.86 14.01
CA SER A 361 -12.21 3.86 14.87
C SER A 361 -10.73 3.53 15.07
N TYR A 362 -9.93 4.54 15.44
CA TYR A 362 -8.50 4.35 15.67
C TYR A 362 -8.23 3.20 16.63
N GLU A 363 -9.01 3.10 17.72
CA GLU A 363 -8.81 2.07 18.76
C GLU A 363 -9.05 0.66 18.24
N VAL A 364 -10.09 0.47 17.41
CA VAL A 364 -10.39 -0.84 16.81
C VAL A 364 -9.36 -1.19 15.75
N MET A 365 -8.99 -0.22 14.91
CA MET A 365 -7.98 -0.42 13.88
C MET A 365 -6.60 -0.73 14.50
N ASP A 366 -6.18 0.04 15.51
CA ASP A 366 -4.94 -0.18 16.25
C ASP A 366 -4.94 -1.57 16.89
N TYR A 367 -6.06 -1.97 17.49
CA TYR A 367 -6.21 -3.31 18.05
C TYR A 367 -5.98 -4.41 17.01
N LEU A 368 -6.61 -4.32 15.84
CA LEU A 368 -6.44 -5.30 14.77
C LEU A 368 -5.00 -5.31 14.23
N LEU A 369 -4.44 -4.14 13.93
CA LEU A 369 -3.08 -4.00 13.41
C LEU A 369 -2.03 -4.54 14.37
N THR A 370 -2.11 -4.18 15.66
CA THR A 370 -1.17 -4.63 16.67
C THR A 370 -1.32 -6.13 16.97
N THR A 371 -2.54 -6.65 17.00
CA THR A 371 -2.79 -8.08 17.25
C THR A 371 -2.30 -8.97 16.11
N ILE A 372 -2.51 -8.57 14.86
CA ILE A 372 -1.97 -9.29 13.70
C ILE A 372 -0.45 -9.11 13.62
N GLY A 373 0.04 -7.89 13.84
CA GLY A 373 1.46 -7.56 13.82
C GLY A 373 2.29 -8.38 14.81
N ALA A 374 1.77 -8.61 16.03
CA ALA A 374 2.42 -9.42 17.06
C ALA A 374 2.59 -10.90 16.67
N GLN A 375 1.76 -11.42 15.74
CA GLN A 375 1.87 -12.82 15.30
C GLN A 375 3.07 -13.07 14.36
N TYR A 376 3.69 -12.01 13.81
CA TYR A 376 4.95 -12.14 13.07
C TYR A 376 6.14 -12.43 13.99
N ASP A 377 6.02 -12.19 15.30
CA ASP A 377 7.08 -12.47 16.26
C ASP A 377 7.11 -13.97 16.59
N VAL A 378 7.85 -14.71 15.76
CA VAL A 378 8.07 -16.16 15.92
C VAL A 378 8.70 -16.53 17.27
N ALA A 379 9.31 -15.56 17.97
CA ALA A 379 9.85 -15.71 19.32
C ALA A 379 8.77 -15.70 20.43
N ALA A 380 7.56 -15.19 20.16
CA ALA A 380 6.46 -15.10 21.11
C ALA A 380 5.59 -16.38 21.17
N GLY A 381 5.85 -17.36 20.30
CA GLY A 381 5.49 -18.78 20.46
C GLY A 381 4.07 -19.06 20.98
N GLY A 382 3.05 -18.81 20.17
CA GLY A 382 1.76 -19.46 20.36
C GLY A 382 1.94 -20.97 20.18
N ALA A 383 1.85 -21.72 21.27
CA ALA A 383 1.78 -23.17 21.21
C ALA A 383 0.55 -23.54 20.36
N ALA A 384 0.78 -24.23 19.24
CA ALA A 384 -0.29 -24.95 18.57
C ALA A 384 -0.96 -25.87 19.61
N PRO A 385 -2.31 -25.99 19.64
CA PRO A 385 -2.92 -27.06 20.38
C PRO A 385 -2.41 -28.36 19.76
N VAL A 386 -1.61 -29.10 20.52
CA VAL A 386 -1.27 -30.46 20.17
C VAL A 386 -2.57 -31.24 20.31
N ASP A 387 -3.16 -31.62 19.17
CA ASP A 387 -4.23 -32.60 19.15
C ASP A 387 -3.76 -33.82 19.95
N GLY A 388 -4.49 -34.11 21.02
CA GLY A 388 -4.23 -35.25 21.89
C GLY A 388 -4.38 -36.54 21.07
N ASP A 389 -3.25 -37.10 20.68
CA ASP A 389 -3.17 -38.41 20.04
C ASP A 389 -3.84 -39.46 20.91
N ALA A 390 -4.57 -40.34 20.23
CA ALA A 390 -5.35 -41.41 20.77
C ALA A 390 -4.44 -42.35 21.57
N THR A 391 -4.74 -42.50 22.87
CA THR A 391 -4.25 -43.63 23.66
C THR A 391 -4.78 -44.93 23.03
N THR A 392 -3.91 -45.56 22.27
CA THR A 392 -3.97 -46.98 21.91
C THR A 392 -3.77 -47.79 23.19
N ALA A 393 -4.79 -48.56 23.55
CA ALA A 393 -4.70 -49.58 24.60
C ALA A 393 -3.79 -50.73 24.15
N PRO A 394 -2.92 -51.28 25.00
CA PRO A 394 -2.28 -52.56 24.71
C PRO A 394 -3.19 -53.73 25.10
N ALA A 395 -3.13 -54.76 24.27
CA ALA A 395 -3.84 -56.02 24.40
C ALA A 395 -3.48 -56.76 25.70
N GLU A 396 -4.50 -57.29 26.37
CA GLU A 396 -4.37 -58.38 27.34
C GLU A 396 -4.47 -59.71 26.59
N GLU A 397 -3.40 -60.50 26.60
CA GLU A 397 -3.43 -61.95 26.45
C GLU A 397 -2.49 -62.57 27.49
N ASP A 398 -3.07 -63.45 28.32
CA ASP A 398 -2.55 -64.63 29.02
C ASP A 398 -1.39 -64.50 30.04
N GLU A 399 -1.74 -64.56 31.34
CA GLU A 399 -1.56 -65.74 32.24
C GLU A 399 -2.38 -65.63 33.53
#